data_AF-A0A1F3SZN9-F1
#
_entry.id   AF-A0A1F3SZN9-F1
#
_cell.length_a   1.000
_cell.length_b   1.000
_cell.length_c   1.000
_cell.angle_alpha   90.00
_cell.angle_beta   90.00
_cell.angle_gamma   90.00
#
_symmetry.space_group_name_H-M   'P 1'
#
loop_
_entity.id
_entity.type
_entity.pdbx_description
1 polymer ?
#
loop_
_entity_poly.entity_id
_entity_poly.type
_entity_poly.pdbx_seq_one_letter_code
_entity_poly.pdbx_strand_id
1 'polypeptide(L)'
;MTQFFASLMIIALVFSSSAIAAGAPDCDVCSEKLKALGLQEAVKEKHVALLGKNREYLAALSADQASKVLKVQSNTFLILKKLDVIKAEIRATESDYQKEGCLECPQKK
;
A
#
# COMPACT_ATOMS: atom_id res chain seq x y z
N MET A 1 -57.64 -38.69 -32.26
CA MET A 1 -57.54 -37.22 -32.35
C MET A 1 -56.68 -36.76 -31.18
N THR A 2 -55.45 -36.34 -31.47
CA THR A 2 -54.41 -35.85 -30.57
C THR A 2 -54.81 -34.56 -29.87
N GLN A 3 -54.42 -34.37 -28.61
CA GLN A 3 -53.82 -33.10 -28.18
C GLN A 3 -53.06 -33.25 -26.85
N PHE A 4 -51.98 -32.45 -26.78
CA PHE A 4 -50.78 -32.62 -25.99
C PHE A 4 -50.92 -32.11 -24.54
N PHE A 5 -50.30 -32.82 -23.59
CA PHE A 5 -50.01 -32.30 -22.25
C PHE A 5 -48.74 -31.43 -22.32
N ALA A 6 -48.85 -30.16 -21.97
CA ALA A 6 -47.72 -29.25 -21.84
C ALA A 6 -47.30 -29.09 -20.37
N SER A 7 -46.11 -29.62 -20.07
CA SER A 7 -45.08 -29.14 -19.15
C SER A 7 -45.50 -28.57 -17.79
N LEU A 8 -45.42 -29.43 -16.78
CA LEU A 8 -45.12 -29.06 -15.40
C LEU A 8 -43.59 -29.10 -15.22
N MET A 9 -42.93 -27.93 -15.15
CA MET A 9 -41.55 -27.85 -14.67
C MET A 9 -41.34 -26.51 -13.97
N ILE A 10 -41.69 -26.48 -12.67
CA ILE A 10 -41.23 -25.44 -11.75
C ILE A 10 -39.81 -25.85 -11.36
N ILE A 11 -38.82 -25.29 -12.07
CA ILE A 11 -37.43 -25.39 -11.66
C ILE A 11 -37.23 -24.42 -10.50
N ALA A 12 -37.28 -24.96 -9.28
CA ALA A 12 -36.80 -24.29 -8.09
C ALA A 12 -35.26 -24.27 -8.14
N LEU A 13 -34.68 -23.24 -8.77
CA LEU A 13 -33.26 -22.94 -8.65
C LEU A 13 -33.02 -22.31 -7.28
N VAL A 14 -32.75 -23.20 -6.33
CA VAL A 14 -31.73 -23.13 -5.28
C VAL A 14 -31.34 -21.70 -4.88
N PHE A 15 -31.90 -21.27 -3.74
CA PHE A 15 -31.20 -20.38 -2.84
C PHE A 15 -29.86 -21.04 -2.46
N SER A 16 -28.77 -20.43 -2.90
CA SER A 16 -27.50 -20.55 -2.21
C SER A 16 -26.90 -19.17 -2.22
N SER A 17 -27.22 -18.45 -1.15
CA SER A 17 -26.48 -17.31 -0.66
C SER A 17 -25.00 -17.59 -0.87
N SER A 18 -24.38 -16.91 -1.83
CA SER A 18 -22.93 -16.80 -1.89
C SER A 18 -22.54 -16.03 -0.63
N ALA A 19 -22.40 -16.74 0.48
CA ALA A 19 -21.46 -16.35 1.51
C ALA A 19 -20.20 -15.96 0.74
N ILE A 20 -19.80 -14.70 0.88
CA ILE A 20 -18.53 -14.22 0.36
C ILE A 20 -17.51 -15.12 1.05
N ALA A 21 -17.15 -16.21 0.39
CA ALA A 21 -15.95 -16.93 0.74
C ALA A 21 -14.88 -15.85 0.65
N ALA A 22 -14.29 -15.48 1.78
CA ALA A 22 -12.97 -14.88 1.76
C ALA A 22 -12.16 -15.83 0.88
N GLY A 23 -11.93 -15.43 -0.38
CA GLY A 23 -11.18 -16.24 -1.33
C GLY A 23 -9.86 -16.57 -0.66
N ALA A 24 -9.36 -17.78 -0.87
CA ALA A 24 -8.01 -18.11 -0.42
C ALA A 24 -7.05 -16.97 -0.83
N PRO A 25 -6.14 -16.54 0.05
CA PRO A 25 -5.28 -15.40 -0.22
C PRO A 25 -4.48 -15.64 -1.51
N ASP A 26 -4.46 -14.65 -2.39
CA ASP A 26 -3.64 -14.70 -3.61
C ASP A 26 -2.19 -14.40 -3.24
N CYS A 27 -1.41 -15.46 -3.03
CA CYS A 27 -0.04 -15.34 -2.55
C CYS A 27 0.93 -14.69 -3.54
N ASP A 28 0.61 -14.64 -4.82
CA ASP A 28 1.42 -13.91 -5.79
C ASP A 28 1.20 -12.40 -5.65
N VAL A 29 -0.07 -11.97 -5.50
CA VAL A 29 -0.40 -10.56 -5.18
C VAL A 29 0.22 -10.14 -3.85
N CYS A 30 0.13 -10.99 -2.82
CA CYS A 30 0.74 -10.74 -1.53
C CYS A 30 2.27 -10.59 -1.62
N SER A 31 2.94 -11.40 -2.45
CA SER A 31 4.39 -11.30 -2.70
C SER A 31 4.77 -9.97 -3.35
N GLU A 32 3.99 -9.50 -4.32
CA GLU A 32 4.20 -8.20 -4.95
C GLU A 32 4.01 -7.04 -3.96
N LYS A 33 2.98 -7.12 -3.10
CA LYS A 33 2.75 -6.12 -2.05
C LYS A 33 3.89 -6.08 -1.03
N LEU A 34 4.42 -7.23 -0.63
CA LEU A 34 5.58 -7.29 0.27
C LEU A 34 6.82 -6.64 -0.36
N LYS A 35 7.05 -6.87 -1.66
CA LYS A 35 8.14 -6.18 -2.40
C LYS A 35 7.90 -4.67 -2.48
N ALA A 36 6.66 -4.24 -2.75
CA ALA A 36 6.29 -2.84 -2.80
C ALA A 36 6.51 -2.15 -1.45
N LEU A 37 6.13 -2.80 -0.34
CA LEU A 37 6.42 -2.34 1.02
C LEU A 37 7.93 -2.16 1.23
N GLY A 38 8.75 -3.17 0.91
CA GLY A 38 10.19 -3.07 1.05
C GLY A 38 10.80 -1.91 0.23
N LEU A 39 10.30 -1.67 -0.98
CA LEU A 39 10.72 -0.52 -1.80
C LEU A 39 10.30 0.82 -1.16
N GLN A 40 9.07 0.93 -0.68
CA GLN A 40 8.58 2.14 0.00
C GLN A 40 9.37 2.43 1.28
N GLU A 41 9.72 1.40 2.05
CA GLU A 41 10.57 1.51 3.24
C GLU A 41 11.97 2.01 2.89
N ALA A 42 12.60 1.45 1.85
CA ALA A 42 13.91 1.91 1.38
C ALA A 42 13.87 3.37 0.89
N VAL A 43 12.77 3.78 0.23
CA VAL A 43 12.58 5.17 -0.19
C VAL A 43 12.38 6.10 1.02
N LYS A 44 11.62 5.67 2.03
CA LYS A 44 11.47 6.37 3.32
C LYS A 44 12.83 6.60 3.99
N GLU A 45 13.66 5.56 4.08
CA GLU A 45 15.00 5.65 4.67
C GLU A 45 15.90 6.64 3.93
N LYS A 46 15.89 6.64 2.59
CA LYS A 46 16.63 7.61 1.79
C LYS A 46 16.22 9.06 2.10
N HIS A 47 14.93 9.32 2.26
CA HIS A 47 14.44 10.65 2.61
C HIS A 47 14.80 11.06 4.04
N VAL A 48 14.76 10.12 5.00
CA VAL A 48 15.22 10.36 6.37
C VAL A 48 16.73 10.69 6.40
N ALA A 49 17.55 9.96 5.64
CA ALA A 49 18.97 10.24 5.52
C ALA A 49 19.23 11.64 4.92
N LEU A 50 18.45 12.05 3.91
CA LEU A 50 18.53 13.39 3.33
C LEU A 50 18.16 14.49 4.34
N LEU A 51 17.17 14.26 5.22
CA LEU A 51 16.87 15.18 6.32
C LEU A 51 18.04 15.33 7.29
N GLY A 52 18.70 14.22 7.63
CA GLY A 52 19.91 14.24 8.45
C GLY A 52 20.99 15.13 7.83
N LYS A 53 21.28 14.93 6.55
CA LYS A 53 22.25 15.76 5.80
C LYS A 53 21.86 17.24 5.74
N ASN A 54 20.57 17.56 5.53
CA ASN A 54 20.12 18.95 5.54
C ASN A 54 20.29 19.59 6.92
N ARG A 55 20.07 18.84 8.00
CA ARG A 55 20.26 19.32 9.37
C ARG A 55 21.72 19.60 9.68
N GLU A 56 22.62 18.69 9.30
CA GLU A 56 24.07 18.87 9.41
C GLU A 56 24.53 20.09 8.61
N TYR A 57 24.05 20.22 7.37
CA TYR A 57 24.40 21.35 6.53
C TYR A 57 23.90 22.68 7.11
N LEU A 58 22.66 22.75 7.62
CA LEU A 58 22.15 23.95 8.32
C LEU A 58 23.01 24.33 9.53
N ALA A 59 23.50 23.35 10.30
CA ALA A 59 24.35 23.59 11.45
C ALA A 59 25.75 24.13 11.07
N ALA A 60 26.21 23.87 9.85
CA ALA A 60 27.48 24.34 9.33
C ALA A 60 27.41 25.71 8.63
N LEU A 61 26.21 26.24 8.37
CA LEU A 61 26.04 27.54 7.71
C LEU A 61 26.30 28.70 8.68
N SER A 62 27.03 29.70 8.20
CA SER A 62 27.25 30.96 8.88
C SER A 62 26.14 31.98 8.61
N ALA A 63 26.02 33.01 9.47
CA ALA A 63 24.93 33.99 9.44
C ALA A 63 24.85 34.83 8.14
N ASP A 64 25.96 34.99 7.42
CA ASP A 64 26.03 35.67 6.12
C ASP A 64 25.43 34.84 4.96
N GLN A 65 25.11 33.57 5.20
CA GLN A 65 24.62 32.64 4.18
C GLN A 65 23.10 32.48 4.17
N ALA A 66 22.35 33.55 4.47
CA ALA A 66 20.89 33.55 4.60
C ALA A 66 20.15 32.91 3.40
N SER A 67 20.61 33.16 2.16
CA SER A 67 20.01 32.54 0.96
C SER A 67 20.16 31.01 0.95
N LYS A 68 21.28 30.47 1.42
CA LYS A 68 21.49 29.02 1.54
C LYS A 68 20.61 28.44 2.63
N VAL A 69 20.47 29.13 3.77
CA VAL A 69 19.58 28.72 4.87
C VAL A 69 18.15 28.55 4.37
N LEU A 70 17.62 29.55 3.66
CA LEU A 70 16.25 29.50 3.11
C LEU A 70 16.05 28.33 2.13
N LYS A 71 17.03 28.07 1.25
CA LYS A 71 16.98 26.94 0.31
C LYS A 71 16.92 25.61 1.05
N VAL A 72 17.74 25.43 2.08
CA VAL A 72 17.82 24.16 2.82
C VAL A 72 16.57 23.95 3.69
N GLN A 73 16.03 25.00 4.27
CA GLN A 73 14.74 24.94 4.98
C GLN A 73 13.59 24.57 4.03
N SER A 74 13.54 25.15 2.83
CA SER A 74 12.56 24.78 1.80
C SER A 74 12.69 23.31 1.37
N ASN A 75 13.91 22.84 1.11
CA ASN A 75 14.17 21.42 0.81
C ASN A 75 13.72 20.50 1.95
N THR A 76 13.99 20.90 3.19
CA THR A 76 13.57 20.15 4.39
C THR A 76 12.05 20.03 4.46
N PHE A 77 11.33 21.13 4.23
CA PHE A 77 9.87 21.11 4.18
C PHE A 77 9.33 20.16 3.09
N LEU A 78 9.89 20.23 1.88
CA LEU A 78 9.47 19.34 0.79
C LEU A 78 9.72 17.86 1.12
N ILE A 79 10.87 17.53 1.72
CA ILE A 79 11.18 16.17 2.13
C ILE A 79 10.21 15.67 3.20
N LEU A 80 9.87 16.52 4.18
CA LEU A 80 8.88 16.17 5.22
C LEU A 80 7.52 15.87 4.60
N LYS A 81 7.05 16.68 3.63
CA LYS A 81 5.78 16.42 2.92
C LYS A 81 5.80 15.11 2.15
N LYS A 82 6.91 14.78 1.48
CA LYS A 82 7.07 13.48 0.81
C LYS A 82 7.04 12.32 1.80
N LEU A 83 7.70 12.47 2.95
CA LEU A 83 7.68 11.45 4.00
C LEU A 83 6.27 11.20 4.56
N ASP A 84 5.44 12.23 4.68
CA ASP A 84 4.06 12.07 5.12
C ASP A 84 3.25 11.23 4.13
N VAL A 85 3.42 11.47 2.83
CA VAL A 85 2.78 10.67 1.76
C VAL A 85 3.28 9.23 1.79
N ILE A 86 4.60 9.02 1.83
CA ILE A 86 5.18 7.66 1.86
C ILE A 86 4.69 6.88 3.09
N LYS A 87 4.61 7.52 4.26
CA LYS A 87 4.08 6.87 5.47
C LYS A 87 2.61 6.47 5.32
N ALA A 88 1.81 7.30 4.65
CA ALA A 88 0.41 6.97 4.37
C ALA A 88 0.29 5.79 3.39
N GLU A 89 1.12 5.77 2.34
CA GLU A 89 1.17 4.67 1.36
C GLU A 89 1.61 3.35 1.99
N ILE A 90 2.63 3.36 2.86
CA ILE A 90 3.05 2.18 3.61
C ILE A 90 1.90 1.65 4.46
N ARG A 91 1.24 2.51 5.25
CA ARG A 91 0.12 2.10 6.10
C ARG A 91 -1.06 1.55 5.31
N ALA A 92 -1.35 2.13 4.13
CA ALA A 92 -2.39 1.63 3.24
C ALA A 92 -2.04 0.22 2.74
N THR A 93 -0.81 0.04 2.27
CA THR A 93 -0.33 -1.24 1.75
C THR A 93 -0.26 -2.30 2.85
N GLU A 94 0.16 -1.96 4.07
CA GLU A 94 0.13 -2.85 5.25
C GLU A 94 -1.30 -3.26 5.63
N SER A 95 -2.25 -2.31 5.62
CA SER A 95 -3.67 -2.59 5.85
C SER A 95 -4.21 -3.57 4.81
N ASP A 96 -3.91 -3.35 3.54
CA ASP A 96 -4.40 -4.21 2.46
C ASP A 96 -3.78 -5.60 2.53
N TYR A 97 -2.48 -5.69 2.84
CA TYR A 97 -1.78 -6.94 3.09
C TYR A 97 -2.45 -7.76 4.21
N GLN A 98 -2.90 -7.11 5.28
CA GLN A 98 -3.62 -7.79 6.36
C GLN A 98 -5.04 -8.20 5.96
N LYS A 99 -5.80 -7.33 5.30
CA LYS A 99 -7.19 -7.59 4.88
C LYS A 99 -7.30 -8.73 3.87
N GLU A 100 -6.30 -8.87 3.00
CA GLU A 100 -6.25 -9.91 1.98
C GLU A 100 -5.76 -11.26 2.51
N GLY A 101 -5.51 -11.39 3.82
CA GLY A 101 -5.06 -12.65 4.41
C GLY A 101 -3.63 -13.03 4.04
N CYS A 102 -2.80 -12.10 3.58
CA CYS A 102 -1.45 -12.37 3.10
C CYS A 102 -0.51 -12.95 4.17
N LEU A 103 -0.85 -12.82 5.44
CA LEU A 103 -0.14 -13.46 6.55
C LEU A 103 -0.21 -14.99 6.51
N GLU A 104 -1.23 -15.55 5.85
CA GLU A 104 -1.43 -16.99 5.70
C GLU A 104 -0.61 -17.56 4.52
N CYS A 105 -0.03 -16.69 3.68
CA CYS A 105 0.79 -17.11 2.56
C CYS A 105 2.16 -17.66 3.04
N PRO A 106 2.60 -18.81 2.50
CA PRO A 106 3.90 -19.35 2.82
C PRO A 106 4.99 -18.36 2.37
N GLN A 107 5.72 -17.81 3.32
CA GLN A 107 6.89 -16.97 3.07
C GLN A 107 7.92 -17.82 2.32
N LYS A 108 8.05 -17.64 1.01
CA LYS A 108 9.15 -18.24 0.23
C LYS A 108 10.45 -17.58 0.71
N LYS A 109 11.21 -18.32 1.53
CA LYS A 109 12.57 -17.97 1.95
C LYS A 109 13.51 -17.86 0.75
#